data_AF-A0A3B5BLK5-F1
#
_entry.id   AF-A0A3B5BLK5-F1
#
_cell.length_a   1.000
_cell.length_b   1.000
_cell.length_c   1.000
_cell.angle_alpha   90.00
_cell.angle_beta   90.00
_cell.angle_gamma   90.00
#
_symmetry.space_group_name_H-M   'P 1'
#
loop_
_entity.id
_entity.type
_entity.pdbx_description
1 polymer ?
#
loop_
_entity_poly.entity_id
_entity_poly.type
_entity_poly.pdbx_seq_one_letter_code
_entity_poly.pdbx_strand_id
1 'polypeptide(L)'
;MGKRIIKLLKEGKSSRIVAKDVGCSQSAVSKIWTKYKQHGKVVKGKHTGRPRKTSKHQDRKLKAICLENRKCTAKQMRNKWAETGVNVCYRTVRNCLKEVEFTYRKKKTRLQWATEKQP
;
A
#
# COMPACT_ATOMS: atom_id res chain seq x y z
N MET A 1 -17.83 -6.74 18.76
CA MET A 1 -17.02 -6.60 19.99
C MET A 1 -17.15 -5.21 20.63
N GLY A 2 -16.58 -4.15 20.05
CA GLY A 2 -16.51 -2.82 20.69
C GLY A 2 -17.87 -2.18 21.07
N LYS A 3 -18.90 -2.30 20.21
CA LYS A 3 -20.25 -1.79 20.51
C LYS A 3 -20.89 -2.45 21.75
N ARG A 4 -20.68 -3.75 21.95
CA ARG A 4 -21.18 -4.51 23.11
C ARG A 4 -20.49 -4.08 24.40
N ILE A 5 -19.18 -3.84 24.34
CA ILE A 5 -18.39 -3.30 25.46
C ILE A 5 -18.92 -1.92 25.87
N ILE A 6 -19.13 -1.01 24.91
CA ILE A 6 -19.69 0.32 25.21
C ILE A 6 -21.07 0.23 25.85
N LYS A 7 -21.96 -0.63 25.32
CA LYS A 7 -23.31 -0.80 25.87
C LYS A 7 -23.25 -1.23 27.34
N LEU A 8 -22.48 -2.27 27.65
CA LEU A 8 -22.34 -2.79 29.01
C LEU A 8 -21.69 -1.78 29.98
N LEU A 9 -20.72 -0.99 29.50
CA LEU A 9 -20.10 0.07 30.30
C LEU A 9 -21.06 1.24 30.56
N LYS A 10 -21.94 1.58 29.60
CA LYS A 10 -23.01 2.58 29.79
C LYS A 10 -24.08 2.10 30.77
N GLU A 11 -24.34 0.80 30.83
CA GLU A 11 -25.21 0.17 31.83
C GLU A 11 -24.58 0.15 33.24
N GLY A 12 -23.38 0.70 33.44
CA GLY A 12 -22.72 0.79 34.74
C GLY A 12 -21.95 -0.46 35.18
N LYS A 13 -21.81 -1.47 34.31
CA LYS A 13 -21.05 -2.68 34.65
C LYS A 13 -19.56 -2.39 34.76
N SER A 14 -18.90 -3.02 35.72
CA SER A 14 -17.45 -2.86 35.92
C SER A 14 -16.66 -3.45 34.75
N SER A 15 -15.50 -2.85 34.43
CA SER A 15 -14.63 -3.30 33.34
C SER A 15 -14.21 -4.77 33.46
N ARG A 16 -14.10 -5.30 34.69
CA ARG A 16 -13.78 -6.70 34.98
C ARG A 16 -14.88 -7.65 34.52
N ILE A 17 -16.14 -7.33 34.83
CA ILE A 17 -17.30 -8.13 34.41
C ILE A 17 -17.43 -8.09 32.89
N VAL A 18 -17.32 -6.89 32.29
CA VAL A 18 -17.40 -6.72 30.83
C VAL A 18 -16.31 -7.51 30.10
N ALA A 19 -15.09 -7.53 30.64
CA ALA A 19 -13.98 -8.30 30.09
C ALA A 19 -14.29 -9.81 30.07
N LYS A 20 -14.83 -10.35 31.17
CA LYS A 20 -15.23 -11.76 31.28
C LYS A 20 -16.39 -12.11 30.34
N ASP A 21 -17.44 -11.30 30.33
CA ASP A 21 -18.63 -11.49 29.48
C ASP A 21 -18.33 -11.46 27.98
N VAL A 22 -17.35 -10.65 27.58
CA VAL A 22 -16.98 -10.47 26.16
C VAL A 22 -15.82 -11.40 25.77
N GLY A 23 -15.15 -12.06 26.72
CA GLY A 23 -14.00 -12.92 26.46
C GLY A 23 -12.76 -12.15 26.01
N CYS A 24 -12.43 -11.03 26.67
CA CYS A 24 -11.28 -10.20 26.33
C CYS A 24 -10.54 -9.69 27.57
N SER A 25 -9.36 -9.10 27.40
CA SER A 25 -8.62 -8.52 28.52
C SER A 25 -9.25 -7.20 28.99
N GLN A 26 -9.13 -6.88 30.29
CA GLN A 26 -9.56 -5.58 30.83
C GLN A 26 -8.86 -4.41 30.14
N SER A 27 -7.62 -4.60 29.69
CA SER A 27 -6.86 -3.60 28.92
C SER A 27 -7.52 -3.30 27.57
N ALA A 28 -8.08 -4.32 26.90
CA ALA A 28 -8.83 -4.13 25.66
C ALA A 28 -10.12 -3.33 25.89
N VAL A 29 -10.85 -3.63 26.98
CA VAL A 29 -12.04 -2.88 27.42
C VAL A 29 -11.69 -1.41 27.66
N SER A 30 -10.62 -1.15 28.42
CA SER A 30 -10.14 0.21 28.71
C SER A 30 -9.78 0.98 27.43
N LYS A 31 -8.98 0.39 26.53
CA LYS A 31 -8.62 1.01 25.24
C LYS A 31 -9.85 1.36 24.40
N ILE A 32 -10.83 0.46 24.35
CA ILE A 32 -12.07 0.68 23.60
C ILE A 32 -12.89 1.81 24.22
N TRP A 33 -13.00 1.87 25.55
CA TRP A 33 -13.71 2.93 26.27
C TRP A 33 -13.06 4.30 26.08
N THR A 34 -11.74 4.39 26.22
CA THR A 34 -10.99 5.64 25.99
C THR A 34 -11.18 6.12 24.55
N LYS A 35 -11.07 5.22 23.57
CA LYS A 35 -11.31 5.56 22.16
C LYS A 35 -12.73 6.06 21.91
N TYR A 36 -13.72 5.44 22.57
CA TYR A 36 -15.11 5.86 22.48
C TYR A 36 -15.33 7.25 23.08
N LYS A 37 -14.76 7.54 24.25
CA LYS A 37 -14.84 8.88 24.87
C LYS A 37 -14.20 9.96 24.00
N GLN A 38 -13.09 9.65 23.34
CA GLN A 38 -12.37 10.62 22.51
C GLN A 38 -13.06 10.92 21.17
N HIS A 39 -13.59 9.90 20.49
CA HIS A 39 -14.08 10.04 19.10
C HIS A 39 -15.58 9.79 18.93
N GLY A 40 -16.31 9.45 20.01
CA GLY A 40 -17.73 9.08 19.97
C GLY A 40 -18.02 7.76 19.25
N LYS A 41 -17.01 7.05 18.76
CA LYS A 41 -17.17 5.84 17.94
C LYS A 41 -16.05 4.83 18.11
N VAL A 42 -16.40 3.54 18.09
CA VAL A 42 -15.44 2.44 18.07
C VAL A 42 -15.37 1.86 16.67
N VAL A 43 -14.84 2.69 15.76
CA VAL A 43 -14.51 2.26 14.40
C VAL A 43 -13.01 2.00 14.35
N LYS A 44 -12.60 0.96 13.59
CA LYS A 44 -11.18 0.75 13.29
C LYS A 44 -10.67 1.97 12.51
N GLY A 45 -9.55 2.54 12.93
CA GLY A 45 -8.96 3.65 12.19
C GLY A 45 -8.47 3.17 10.82
N LYS A 46 -8.43 4.06 9.83
CA LYS A 46 -7.69 3.78 8.61
C LYS A 46 -6.21 3.70 8.99
N HIS A 47 -5.57 2.57 8.72
CA HIS A 47 -4.12 2.46 8.83
C HIS A 47 -3.54 2.89 7.49
N THR A 48 -2.65 3.87 7.50
CA THR A 48 -1.78 4.12 6.35
C THR A 48 -0.78 2.96 6.27
N GLY A 49 -0.59 2.42 5.06
CA GLY A 49 0.46 1.43 4.82
C GLY A 49 1.85 2.04 5.00
N ARG A 50 2.89 1.24 4.75
CA ARG A 50 4.27 1.73 4.75
C ARG A 50 4.41 2.91 3.78
N PRO A 51 5.05 4.04 4.20
CA PRO A 51 5.34 5.14 3.30
C PRO A 51 6.12 4.68 2.07
N ARG A 52 5.84 5.31 0.92
CA ARG A 52 6.58 5.04 -0.32
C ARG A 52 8.03 5.48 -0.18
N LYS A 53 8.94 4.74 -0.83
CA LYS A 53 10.35 5.13 -0.94
C LYS A 53 10.57 6.32 -1.90
N THR A 54 9.64 6.54 -2.81
CA THR A 54 9.71 7.61 -3.81
C THR A 54 8.58 8.62 -3.62
N SER A 55 8.84 9.87 -4.00
CA SER A 55 7.85 10.94 -3.99
C SER A 55 7.18 11.09 -5.35
N LYS A 56 5.98 11.69 -5.38
CA LYS A 56 5.28 12.01 -6.63
C LYS A 56 6.12 12.85 -7.60
N HIS A 57 6.97 13.73 -7.07
CA HIS A 57 7.87 14.55 -7.89
C HIS A 57 8.97 13.71 -8.55
N GLN A 58 9.57 12.78 -7.81
CA GLN A 58 10.55 11.84 -8.37
C GLN A 58 9.91 10.94 -9.43
N ASP A 59 8.67 10.49 -9.22
CA ASP A 59 7.95 9.67 -10.21
C ASP A 59 7.68 10.44 -11.52
N ARG A 60 7.38 11.75 -11.44
CA ARG A 60 7.24 12.61 -12.63
C ARG A 60 8.57 12.76 -13.38
N LYS A 61 9.69 12.93 -12.66
CA LYS A 61 11.03 12.96 -13.26
C LYS A 61 11.35 11.63 -13.95
N LEU A 62 11.01 10.50 -13.34
CA LEU A 62 11.16 9.18 -13.95
C LEU A 62 10.36 9.06 -15.26
N LYS A 63 9.13 9.59 -15.29
CA LYS A 63 8.30 9.64 -16.51
C LYS A 63 8.97 10.47 -17.61
N ALA A 64 9.54 11.63 -17.28
CA ALA A 64 10.27 12.46 -18.24
C ALA A 64 11.50 11.74 -18.84
N ILE A 65 12.31 11.08 -17.99
CA ILE A 65 13.44 10.25 -18.43
C ILE A 65 12.98 9.13 -19.39
N CYS A 66 11.81 8.56 -19.14
CA CYS A 66 11.24 7.52 -20.01
C CYS A 66 10.76 8.07 -21.37
N LEU A 67 10.22 9.28 -21.38
CA LEU A 67 9.77 9.93 -22.61
C LEU A 67 10.94 10.31 -23.52
N GLU A 68 12.06 10.75 -22.93
CA GLU A 68 13.30 11.06 -23.63
C GLU A 68 13.88 9.82 -24.33
N ASN A 69 13.84 8.64 -23.68
CA ASN A 69 14.30 7.40 -24.29
C ASN A 69 13.28 6.25 -24.10
N ARG A 70 12.30 6.21 -25.01
CA ARG A 70 11.18 5.24 -24.99
C ARG A 70 11.61 3.77 -25.11
N LYS A 71 12.85 3.48 -25.54
CA LYS A 71 13.39 2.10 -25.68
C LYS A 71 14.15 1.62 -24.44
N CYS A 72 14.37 2.49 -23.44
CA CYS A 72 15.07 2.13 -22.22
C CYS A 72 14.35 1.03 -21.43
N THR A 73 15.12 0.05 -20.96
CA THR A 73 14.63 -0.99 -20.05
C THR A 73 14.53 -0.48 -18.61
N ALA A 74 13.67 -1.08 -17.79
CA ALA A 74 13.53 -0.70 -16.38
C ALA A 74 14.84 -0.81 -15.58
N LYS A 75 15.78 -1.67 -15.98
CA LYS A 75 17.11 -1.79 -15.34
C LYS A 75 18.02 -0.61 -15.72
N GLN A 76 18.01 -0.21 -16.99
CA GLN A 76 18.73 0.99 -17.43
C GLN A 76 18.14 2.25 -16.79
N MET A 77 16.81 2.35 -16.72
CA MET A 77 16.14 3.47 -16.05
C MET A 77 16.47 3.54 -14.56
N ARG A 78 16.54 2.39 -13.87
CA ARG A 78 17.00 2.33 -12.49
C ARG A 78 18.40 2.92 -12.34
N ASN A 79 19.33 2.56 -13.22
CA ASN A 79 20.70 3.07 -13.15
C ASN A 79 20.75 4.58 -13.34
N LYS A 80 20.11 5.10 -14.40
CA LYS A 80 20.02 6.55 -14.66
C LYS A 80 19.30 7.29 -13.53
N TRP A 81 18.33 6.66 -12.88
CA TRP A 81 17.63 7.27 -11.74
C TRP A 81 18.44 7.22 -10.44
N ALA A 82 19.32 6.23 -10.27
CA ALA A 82 20.22 6.15 -9.12
C ALA A 82 21.22 7.31 -9.10
N GLU A 83 21.63 7.83 -10.25
CA GLU A 83 22.45 9.05 -10.38
C GLU A 83 21.78 10.28 -9.74
N THR A 84 20.44 10.30 -9.66
CA THR A 84 19.68 11.38 -8.99
C THR A 84 19.54 11.18 -7.47
N GLY A 85 20.26 10.20 -6.90
CA GLY A 85 20.24 9.88 -5.47
C GLY A 85 19.10 8.93 -5.04
N VAL A 86 18.29 8.44 -5.98
CA VAL A 86 17.16 7.54 -5.67
C VAL A 86 17.57 6.08 -5.81
N ASN A 87 17.97 5.46 -4.70
CA ASN A 87 18.31 4.04 -4.70
C ASN A 87 17.05 3.15 -4.60
N VAL A 88 16.59 2.62 -5.73
CA VAL A 88 15.42 1.72 -5.80
C VAL A 88 15.72 0.49 -6.64
N CYS A 89 14.96 -0.59 -6.45
CA CYS A 89 15.04 -1.74 -7.34
C CYS A 89 14.24 -1.49 -8.63
N TYR A 90 14.60 -2.20 -9.72
CA TYR A 90 13.91 -2.07 -11.02
C TYR A 90 12.42 -2.45 -10.94
N ARG A 91 12.01 -3.26 -9.95
CA ARG A 91 10.59 -3.57 -9.69
C ARG A 91 9.84 -2.33 -9.20
N THR A 92 10.45 -1.55 -8.31
CA THR A 92 9.89 -0.26 -7.86
C THR A 92 9.76 0.73 -9.02
N VAL A 93 10.76 0.80 -9.91
CA VAL A 93 10.69 1.61 -11.14
C VAL A 93 9.47 1.23 -11.97
N ARG A 94 9.25 -0.07 -12.19
CA ARG A 94 8.10 -0.56 -12.95
C ARG A 94 6.76 -0.22 -12.26
N ASN A 95 6.68 -0.35 -10.93
CA ASN A 95 5.48 0.00 -10.19
C ASN A 95 5.19 1.50 -10.25
N CYS A 96 6.23 2.34 -10.09
CA CYS A 96 6.09 3.80 -10.25
C CYS A 96 5.57 4.15 -11.65
N LEU A 97 6.11 3.54 -12.71
CA LEU A 97 5.67 3.78 -14.09
C LEU A 97 4.21 3.35 -14.33
N LYS A 98 3.77 2.23 -13.74
CA LYS A 98 2.37 1.82 -13.78
C LYS A 98 1.45 2.82 -13.10
N GLU A 99 1.86 3.34 -11.94
CA GLU A 99 1.08 4.32 -11.17
C GLU A 99 0.96 5.68 -11.88
N VAL A 100 1.97 6.08 -12.65
CA VAL A 100 1.91 7.32 -13.49
C VAL A 100 1.33 7.07 -14.89
N GLU A 101 0.62 5.95 -15.05
CA GLU A 101 -0.07 5.48 -16.26
C GLU A 101 0.84 5.39 -17.50
N PHE A 102 2.13 5.16 -17.29
CA PHE A 102 3.08 4.96 -18.37
C PHE A 102 3.20 3.46 -18.69
N THR A 103 2.47 3.03 -19.71
CA THR A 103 2.57 1.66 -20.22
C THR A 103 3.81 1.53 -21.11
N TYR A 104 4.80 0.78 -20.65
CA TYR A 104 5.92 0.38 -21.51
C TYR A 104 5.40 -0.53 -22.62
N ARG A 105 5.88 -0.34 -23.86
CA ARG A 105 5.56 -1.24 -24.97
C ARG A 105 6.14 -2.62 -24.65
N LYS A 106 5.29 -3.58 -24.30
CA LYS A 106 5.71 -4.98 -24.15
C LYS A 106 6.19 -5.47 -25.52
N LYS A 107 7.38 -6.10 -25.60
CA LYS A 107 7.77 -6.86 -26.80
C LYS A 107 6.67 -7.91 -27.04
N LYS A 108 6.13 -7.99 -28.27
CA LYS A 108 5.34 -9.15 -28.70
C LYS A 108 6.26 -10.37 -28.58
N THR A 109 5.91 -11.34 -27.75
CA THR A 109 6.56 -12.64 -27.75
C THR A 109 6.36 -13.24 -29.14
N ARG A 110 7.42 -13.69 -29.82
CA ARG A 110 7.31 -14.37 -31.11
C ARG A 110 6.51 -15.65 -30.87
N LEU A 111 5.32 -15.75 -31.45
CA LEU A 111 4.48 -16.94 -31.33
C LEU A 111 5.17 -18.08 -32.11
N GLN A 112 5.32 -19.25 -31.48
CA GLN A 112 6.07 -20.38 -32.01
C GLN A 112 5.52 -20.93 -33.34
N TRP A 113 4.23 -20.73 -33.64
CA TRP A 113 3.62 -21.15 -34.91
C TRP A 113 4.12 -20.38 -36.14
N ALA A 114 4.85 -19.27 -35.96
CA ALA A 114 5.41 -18.48 -37.07
C ALA A 114 6.71 -19.08 -37.65
N THR A 115 7.26 -20.14 -37.05
CA THR A 115 8.42 -20.89 -37.58
C THR A 115 8.02 -22.16 -38.33
N GLU A 116 6.75 -22.54 -38.31
CA GLU A 116 6.27 -23.85 -38.77
C GLU A 116 5.62 -23.83 -40.15
N LYS A 117 5.57 -22.67 -40.81
CA LYS A 117 5.04 -22.52 -42.17
C LYS A 117 6.04 -21.87 -43.10
N GLN A 118 6.97 -22.67 -43.61
CA GLN A 118 7.46 -22.51 -44.97
C GLN A 118 7.49 -23.90 -45.63
N PRO A 119 6.90 -24.06 -46.84
CA PRO A 119 6.98 -25.31 -47.59
C PRO A 119 8.42 -25.59 -48.06
#